data_AF-A0A0K0D4I7-F1
#
_entry.id   AF-A0A0K0D4I7-F1
#
_cell.length_a   1.000
_cell.length_b   1.000
_cell.length_c   1.000
_cell.angle_alpha   90.00
_cell.angle_beta   90.00
_cell.angle_gamma   90.00
#
_symmetry.space_group_name_H-M   'P 1'
#
loop_
_entity.id
_entity.type
_entity.pdbx_description
1 polymer ?
#
loop_
_entity_poly.entity_id
_entity_poly.type
_entity_poly.pdbx_seq_one_letter_code
_entity_poly.pdbx_strand_id
1 'polypeptide(L)'
;LLITELILWKKLHERSPAEVAAMLSATTCQHKSGEEAVFGKDSMFFKLKEDVLSINEKIKEAGAKLRIQVVDIGDELRFDLMEVVYYWANGTVLLPVL
;
A
#
# COMPACT_ATOMS: atom_id res chain seq x y z
N LEU A 1 -9.74 1.99 9.18
CA LEU A 1 -9.92 3.31 8.52
C LEU A 1 -9.31 3.32 7.13
N LEU A 2 -8.00 3.04 6.98
CA LEU A 2 -7.28 3.10 5.70
C LEU A 2 -7.98 2.39 4.52
N ILE A 3 -8.30 1.09 4.65
CA ILE A 3 -8.96 0.33 3.57
C ILE A 3 -10.31 0.94 3.18
N THR A 4 -11.11 1.33 4.17
CA THR A 4 -12.40 1.99 3.93
C THR A 4 -12.23 3.31 3.19
N GLU A 5 -11.24 4.13 3.58
CA GLU A 5 -10.95 5.38 2.91
C GLU A 5 -10.41 5.15 1.47
N LEU A 6 -9.59 4.13 1.22
CA LEU A 6 -9.17 3.78 -0.14
C LEU A 6 -10.37 3.49 -1.06
N ILE A 7 -11.41 2.85 -0.53
CA ILE A 7 -12.67 2.61 -1.26
C ILE A 7 -13.43 3.93 -1.50
N LEU A 8 -13.62 4.73 -0.45
CA LEU A 8 -14.40 5.98 -0.53
C LEU A 8 -13.75 7.04 -1.42
N TRP A 9 -12.42 7.10 -1.44
CA TRP A 9 -11.64 7.95 -2.34
C TRP A 9 -11.46 7.37 -3.74
N LYS A 10 -12.15 6.26 -4.07
CA LYS A 10 -12.13 5.57 -5.36
C LYS A 10 -10.74 5.09 -5.81
N LYS A 11 -9.76 5.05 -4.90
CA LYS A 11 -8.39 4.61 -5.20
C LYS A 11 -8.31 3.15 -5.65
N LEU A 12 -9.25 2.31 -5.20
CA LEU A 12 -9.32 0.91 -5.63
C LEU A 12 -10.12 0.72 -6.93
N HIS A 13 -11.06 1.62 -7.23
CA HIS A 13 -11.94 1.49 -8.40
C HIS A 13 -11.19 1.74 -9.72
N GLU A 14 -10.15 2.56 -9.68
CA GLU A 14 -9.34 2.92 -10.86
C GLU A 14 -8.23 1.89 -11.16
N ARG A 15 -8.21 0.78 -10.43
CA ARG A 15 -7.12 -0.19 -10.41
C ARG A 15 -7.62 -1.57 -10.82
N SER A 16 -6.74 -2.32 -11.45
CA SER A 16 -6.94 -3.74 -11.71
C SER A 16 -6.95 -4.55 -10.39
N PRO A 17 -7.54 -5.75 -10.37
CA PRO A 17 -7.52 -6.61 -9.19
C PRO A 17 -6.10 -6.88 -8.65
N ALA A 18 -5.10 -7.02 -9.52
CA ALA A 18 -3.71 -7.23 -9.13
C ALA A 18 -3.09 -5.99 -8.47
N GLU A 19 -3.37 -4.80 -8.99
CA GLU A 19 -2.95 -3.54 -8.37
C GLU A 19 -3.62 -3.36 -6.98
N VAL A 20 -4.91 -3.69 -6.86
CA VAL A 20 -5.62 -3.66 -5.57
C VAL A 20 -4.99 -4.64 -4.58
N ALA A 21 -4.71 -5.87 -4.99
CA ALA A 21 -4.04 -6.85 -4.13
C ALA A 21 -2.66 -6.36 -3.67
N ALA A 22 -1.89 -5.77 -4.60
CA ALA A 22 -0.59 -5.18 -4.31
C ALA A 22 -0.68 -4.03 -3.29
N MET A 23 -1.67 -3.13 -3.42
CA MET A 23 -1.92 -2.08 -2.43
C MET A 23 -2.27 -2.65 -1.05
N LEU A 24 -3.14 -3.66 -1.00
CA LEU A 24 -3.57 -4.26 0.27
C LEU A 24 -2.46 -5.04 0.98
N SER A 25 -1.49 -5.57 0.24
CA SER A 25 -0.31 -6.23 0.81
C SER A 25 0.43 -5.32 1.80
N ALA A 26 0.40 -4.00 1.59
CA ALA A 26 1.04 -3.04 2.48
C ALA A 26 0.43 -2.99 3.88
N THR A 27 -0.82 -3.43 4.02
CA THR A 27 -1.57 -3.42 5.29
C THR A 27 -1.49 -4.74 6.06
N THR A 28 -1.03 -5.81 5.40
CA THR A 28 -1.00 -7.16 5.98
C THR A 28 0.42 -7.71 6.10
N CYS A 29 1.38 -7.14 5.36
CA CYS A 29 2.78 -7.52 5.45
C CYS A 29 3.39 -7.09 6.80
N GLN A 30 3.83 -8.08 7.58
CA GLN A 30 4.57 -7.86 8.83
C GLN A 30 6.08 -8.12 8.67
N HIS A 31 6.50 -8.49 7.46
CA HIS A 31 7.89 -8.79 7.16
C HIS A 31 8.72 -7.50 7.20
N LYS A 32 9.90 -7.58 7.82
CA LYS A 32 10.91 -6.51 7.81
C LYS A 32 12.14 -7.06 7.09
N SER A 33 12.31 -6.72 5.81
CA SER A 33 13.48 -7.17 5.04
C SER A 33 14.76 -6.38 5.40
N GLY A 34 14.65 -5.35 6.26
CA GLY A 34 15.77 -4.49 6.67
C GLY A 34 16.01 -3.30 5.74
N GLU A 35 15.61 -3.41 4.47
CA GLU A 35 15.59 -2.32 3.49
C GLU A 35 14.15 -1.97 3.09
N GLU A 36 13.80 -0.69 3.04
CA GLU A 36 12.49 -0.25 2.55
C GLU A 36 12.36 -0.50 1.05
N ALA A 37 11.17 -0.88 0.59
CA ALA A 37 10.90 -1.02 -0.84
C ALA A 37 11.11 0.32 -1.59
N VAL A 38 12.07 0.32 -2.52
CA VAL A 38 12.39 1.45 -3.40
C VAL A 38 11.82 1.18 -4.79
N PHE A 39 10.81 1.96 -5.16
CA PHE A 39 10.24 1.92 -6.50
C PHE A 39 10.75 3.10 -7.33
N GLY A 40 11.03 2.88 -8.61
CA GLY A 40 11.34 3.97 -9.54
C GLY A 40 10.17 4.96 -9.65
N LYS A 41 10.44 6.27 -9.69
CA LYS A 41 9.40 7.33 -9.65
C LYS A 41 8.34 7.20 -10.74
N ASP A 42 8.71 6.70 -11.92
CA ASP A 42 7.81 6.52 -13.05
C ASP A 42 7.08 5.16 -13.02
N SER A 43 7.39 4.29 -12.07
CA SER A 43 6.77 2.97 -11.95
C SER A 43 5.32 3.06 -11.46
N MET A 44 4.52 2.06 -11.86
CA MET A 44 3.16 1.90 -11.34
C MET A 44 3.18 1.63 -9.82
N PHE A 45 4.14 0.86 -9.31
CA PHE A 45 4.29 0.56 -7.87
C PHE A 45 4.53 1.81 -7.03
N PHE A 46 5.31 2.76 -7.53
CA PHE A 46 5.47 4.06 -6.87
C PHE A 46 4.13 4.78 -6.72
N LYS A 47 3.29 4.80 -7.76
CA LYS A 47 1.95 5.41 -7.71
C LYS A 47 1.03 4.70 -6.72
N LEU A 48 1.08 3.36 -6.66
CA LEU A 48 0.29 2.59 -5.69
C LEU A 48 0.73 2.89 -4.24
N LYS A 49 2.04 2.96 -3.98
CA LYS A 49 2.60 3.36 -2.69
C LYS A 49 2.12 4.76 -2.28
N GLU A 50 2.23 5.73 -3.18
CA GLU A 50 1.77 7.11 -2.95
C GLU A 50 0.27 7.19 -2.68
N ASP A 51 -0.55 6.40 -3.38
CA ASP A 51 -1.99 6.35 -3.14
C ASP A 51 -2.31 5.89 -1.72
N VAL A 52 -1.65 4.82 -1.24
CA VAL A 52 -1.82 4.32 0.13
C VAL A 52 -1.35 5.36 1.16
N LEU A 53 -0.17 5.94 0.97
CA LEU A 53 0.40 6.94 1.87
C LEU A 53 -0.47 8.21 1.93
N SER A 54 -0.99 8.68 0.79
CA SER A 54 -1.84 9.87 0.73
C SER A 54 -3.15 9.71 1.51
N ILE A 55 -3.72 8.51 1.56
CA ILE A 55 -4.91 8.25 2.37
C ILE A 55 -4.55 8.17 3.85
N ASN A 56 -3.40 7.58 4.20
CA ASN A 56 -2.91 7.61 5.58
C ASN A 56 -2.71 9.05 6.07
N GLU A 57 -2.11 9.91 5.24
CA GLU A 57 -1.95 11.35 5.51
C GLU A 57 -3.30 12.03 5.81
N LYS A 58 -4.32 11.80 4.95
CA LYS A 58 -5.66 12.37 5.14
C LYS A 58 -6.32 11.95 6.45
N ILE A 59 -6.14 10.69 6.84
CA ILE A 59 -6.65 10.17 8.12
C ILE A 59 -5.97 10.89 9.29
N LYS A 60 -4.65 11.09 9.22
CA LYS A 60 -3.92 11.85 10.24
C LYS A 60 -4.38 13.30 10.32
N GLU A 61 -4.50 13.98 9.18
CA GLU A 61 -4.97 15.36 9.11
C GLU A 61 -6.37 15.52 9.70
N ALA A 62 -7.27 14.58 9.42
CA ALA A 62 -8.62 14.57 9.99
C ALA A 62 -8.59 14.37 11.52
N GLY A 63 -7.75 13.45 12.01
CA GLY A 63 -7.54 13.24 13.45
C GLY A 63 -7.00 14.49 14.15
N ALA A 64 -6.00 15.14 13.56
CA ALA A 64 -5.38 16.36 14.07
C ALA A 64 -6.41 17.51 14.19
N LYS A 65 -7.27 17.69 13.18
CA LYS A 65 -8.35 18.70 13.20
C LYS A 65 -9.32 18.50 14.37
N LEU A 66 -9.52 17.25 14.79
CA LEU A 66 -10.41 16.89 15.90
C LEU A 66 -9.68 16.80 17.25
N ARG A 67 -8.37 17.07 17.30
CA ARG A 67 -7.50 16.89 18.48
C ARG A 67 -7.56 15.46 19.04
N ILE A 68 -7.81 14.48 18.18
CA ILE A 68 -7.81 13.06 18.52
C ILE A 68 -6.48 12.49 18.06
N GLN A 69 -5.81 11.73 18.94
CA GLN A 69 -4.71 10.89 18.51
C GLN A 69 -5.26 9.71 17.70
N VAL A 70 -5.10 9.78 16.39
CA VAL A 70 -5.27 8.63 15.51
C VAL A 70 -3.94 7.92 15.44
N VAL A 71 -3.96 6.59 15.62
CA VAL A 71 -2.74 5.77 15.48
C VAL A 71 -2.20 5.94 14.06
N ASP A 72 -0.96 6.43 13.99
CA ASP A 72 -0.23 6.53 12.73
C ASP A 72 0.28 5.15 12.35
N ILE A 73 -0.40 4.52 11.39
CA ILE A 73 0.03 3.22 10.86
C ILE A 73 1.08 3.36 9.76
N GLY A 74 1.54 4.57 9.44
CA GLY A 74 2.54 4.81 8.39
C GLY A 74 3.81 3.98 8.61
N ASP A 75 4.28 3.93 9.86
CA ASP A 75 5.44 3.14 10.28
C ASP A 75 5.16 1.63 10.32
N GLU A 76 3.88 1.22 10.22
CA GLU A 76 3.43 -0.17 10.16
C GLU A 76 3.24 -0.65 8.71
N LEU A 77 3.03 0.26 7.75
CA LEU A 77 2.86 -0.09 6.34
C LEU A 77 4.16 -0.67 5.77
N ARG A 78 4.07 -1.80 5.05
CA ARG A 78 5.23 -2.50 4.48
C ARG A 78 5.04 -2.82 3.00
N PHE A 79 5.81 -2.16 2.16
CA PHE A 79 5.65 -2.25 0.70
C PHE A 79 6.51 -3.34 0.05
N ASP A 80 7.28 -4.09 0.85
CA ASP A 80 8.25 -5.11 0.45
C ASP A 80 7.65 -6.19 -0.46
N LEU A 81 6.38 -6.56 -0.21
CA LEU A 81 5.68 -7.61 -0.96
C LEU A 81 4.85 -7.07 -2.13
N MET A 82 4.83 -5.77 -2.38
CA MET A 82 3.91 -5.14 -3.35
C MET A 82 4.10 -5.70 -4.77
N GLU A 83 5.35 -5.78 -5.25
CA GLU A 83 5.64 -6.33 -6.57
C GLU A 83 5.34 -7.83 -6.65
N VAL A 84 5.76 -8.58 -5.62
CA VAL A 84 5.54 -10.02 -5.51
C VAL A 84 4.05 -10.35 -5.58
N VAL A 85 3.22 -9.64 -4.81
CA VAL A 85 1.78 -9.83 -4.76
C VAL A 85 1.11 -9.42 -6.07
N TYR A 86 1.58 -8.34 -6.72
CA TYR A 86 1.08 -7.96 -8.04
C TYR A 86 1.28 -9.06 -9.08
N TYR A 87 2.52 -9.55 -9.21
CA TYR A 87 2.84 -10.59 -10.19
C TYR A 87 2.13 -11.91 -9.87
N TRP A 88 2.05 -12.28 -8.60
CA TRP A 88 1.29 -13.44 -8.14
C TRP A 88 -0.21 -13.33 -8.50
N ALA A 89 -0.83 -12.18 -8.24
CA ALA A 89 -2.24 -11.93 -8.54
C ALA A 89 -2.52 -11.92 -10.05
N ASN A 90 -1.53 -11.60 -10.87
CA ASN A 90 -1.58 -11.74 -12.34
C ASN A 90 -1.31 -13.16 -12.85
N GLY A 91 -1.14 -14.14 -11.96
CA GLY A 91 -0.89 -15.53 -12.34
C GLY A 91 0.56 -15.79 -12.80
N THR A 92 1.49 -14.88 -12.50
CA THR A 92 2.91 -15.12 -12.78
C THR A 92 3.45 -16.11 -11.74
N VAL A 93 3.94 -17.26 -12.21
CA VAL A 93 4.71 -18.16 -11.35
C VAL A 93 6.05 -17.50 -11.05
N LEU A 94 6.20 -16.96 -9.84
CA LEU A 94 7.49 -16.55 -9.32
C LEU A 94 8.26 -17.84 -9.00
N LEU A 95 9.02 -18.34 -9.97
CA LEU A 95 9.97 -19.42 -9.70
C LEU A 95 10.94 -18.92 -8.62
N PRO A 96 11.25 -19.72 -7.58
CA PRO A 96 12.24 -19.33 -6.61
C PRO A 96 13.56 -19.17 -7.36
N VAL A 97 14.13 -17.97 -7.28
CA VAL A 97 15.53 -17.76 -7.66
C VAL A 97 16.36 -18.56 -6.66
N LEU A 98 16.83 -19.73 -7.11
CA LEU A 98 17.88 -20.52 -6.45
C LEU A 98 19.22 -19.80 -6.56
#